data_AF-A0A938MU48-F1
#
_entry.id   AF-A0A938MU48-F1
#
_cell.length_a   1.000
_cell.length_b   1.000
_cell.length_c   1.000
_cell.angle_alpha   90.00
_cell.angle_beta   90.00
_cell.angle_gamma   90.00
#
_symmetry.space_group_name_H-M   'P 1'
#
loop_
_entity.id
_entity.type
_entity.pdbx_description
1 polymer ?
#
loop_
_entity_poly.entity_id
_entity_poly.type
_entity_poly.pdbx_seq_one_letter_code
_entity_poly.pdbx_strand_id
1 'polypeptide(L)'
;MKSIGGRFGTVAFSRLAVLLIAGGWTLAAPAADFDVATETDVMVAMRDGVQLATDIYLPARDEQPVDGRIPTILERRPYNKDGCRDVGRYFAARGYAFVAQDT
;
A
#
# COMPACT_ATOMS: atom_id res chain seq x y z
N MET A 1 -18.47 -65.50 -36.41
CA MET A 1 -19.87 -65.88 -36.10
C MET A 1 -19.93 -66.41 -34.66
N LYS A 2 -20.26 -65.52 -33.70
CA LYS A 2 -20.78 -65.84 -32.36
C LYS A 2 -21.71 -64.68 -32.01
N SER A 3 -22.98 -65.00 -31.83
CA SER A 3 -24.07 -64.10 -31.43
C SER A 3 -24.15 -64.04 -29.89
N ILE A 4 -25.07 -63.20 -29.38
CA ILE A 4 -25.52 -62.95 -27.99
C ILE A 4 -24.94 -61.62 -27.46
N GLY A 5 -25.68 -60.57 -27.09
CA GLY A 5 -27.12 -60.39 -26.91
C GLY A 5 -27.42 -59.63 -25.61
N GLY A 6 -27.99 -58.41 -25.71
CA GLY A 6 -28.74 -57.72 -24.64
C GLY A 6 -27.97 -56.70 -23.79
N ARG A 7 -28.58 -55.69 -23.16
CA ARG A 7 -29.78 -54.85 -23.39
C ARG A 7 -29.81 -53.85 -22.21
N PHE A 8 -30.17 -52.58 -22.47
CA PHE A 8 -30.66 -51.55 -21.53
C PHE A 8 -29.77 -51.01 -20.40
N GLY A 9 -29.74 -49.67 -20.26
CA GLY A 9 -29.35 -49.00 -19.01
C GLY A 9 -28.82 -47.58 -19.14
N THR A 10 -29.69 -46.61 -19.38
CA THR A 10 -29.49 -45.17 -19.12
C THR A 10 -28.93 -44.95 -17.71
N VAL A 11 -27.91 -44.10 -17.49
CA VAL A 11 -27.96 -42.91 -16.59
C VAL A 11 -26.75 -42.00 -16.87
N ALA A 12 -27.04 -40.76 -17.29
CA ALA A 12 -26.09 -39.65 -17.23
C ALA A 12 -26.07 -39.07 -15.81
N PHE A 13 -24.92 -38.99 -15.14
CA PHE A 13 -24.75 -38.19 -13.93
C PHE A 13 -23.49 -37.32 -14.03
N SER A 14 -23.75 -36.05 -14.29
CA SER A 14 -23.15 -34.87 -13.64
C SER A 14 -21.76 -35.02 -13.03
N ARG A 15 -20.81 -34.27 -13.57
CA ARG A 15 -19.89 -33.48 -12.73
C ARG A 15 -19.90 -32.04 -13.23
N LEU A 16 -20.86 -31.28 -12.70
CA LEU A 16 -20.79 -29.84 -12.60
C LEU A 16 -19.42 -29.47 -11.99
N ALA A 17 -18.51 -28.95 -12.80
CA ALA A 17 -17.29 -28.33 -12.31
C ALA A 17 -17.69 -27.01 -11.66
N VAL A 18 -17.79 -27.01 -10.33
CA VAL A 18 -17.93 -25.78 -9.55
C VAL A 18 -16.58 -25.07 -9.60
N LEU A 19 -16.49 -24.02 -10.44
CA LEU A 19 -15.36 -23.11 -10.42
C LEU A 19 -15.55 -22.18 -9.21
N LEU A 20 -14.91 -22.50 -8.09
CA LEU A 20 -14.80 -21.57 -6.96
C LEU A 20 -13.90 -20.43 -7.41
N ILE A 21 -14.50 -19.33 -7.86
CA ILE A 21 -13.80 -18.05 -7.97
C ILE A 21 -13.62 -17.55 -6.53
N ALA A 22 -12.60 -18.06 -5.85
CA ALA A 22 -12.04 -17.44 -4.67
C ALA A 22 -11.21 -16.22 -5.12
N GLY A 23 -11.86 -15.28 -5.80
CA GLY A 23 -11.33 -13.95 -6.07
C GLY A 23 -11.44 -13.15 -4.78
N GLY A 24 -10.69 -13.54 -3.76
CA GLY A 24 -10.45 -12.68 -2.63
C GLY A 24 -9.79 -11.42 -3.17
N TRP A 25 -10.44 -10.28 -2.96
CA TRP A 25 -9.73 -9.01 -3.06
C TRP A 25 -8.65 -9.08 -1.97
N THR A 26 -7.45 -9.52 -2.33
CA THR A 26 -6.30 -9.38 -1.45
C THR A 26 -6.14 -7.88 -1.27
N LEU A 27 -6.54 -7.38 -0.10
CA LEU A 27 -6.18 -6.05 0.38
C LEU A 27 -4.68 -6.07 0.74
N ALA A 28 -3.84 -6.32 -0.27
CA ALA A 28 -2.43 -6.05 -0.14
C ALA A 28 -2.28 -4.54 -0.22
N ALA A 29 -1.65 -3.95 0.79
CA ALA A 29 -1.11 -2.61 0.62
C ALA A 29 -0.24 -2.60 -0.64
N PRO A 30 -0.20 -1.48 -1.38
CA PRO A 30 0.70 -1.36 -2.52
C PRO A 30 2.12 -1.78 -2.10
N ALA A 31 2.82 -2.42 -3.03
CA ALA A 31 4.18 -2.90 -2.79
C ALA A 31 5.08 -1.72 -2.36
N ALA A 32 6.06 -2.03 -1.53
CA ALA A 32 7.07 -1.06 -1.13
C ALA A 32 8.09 -0.94 -2.28
N ASP A 33 7.78 -0.11 -3.28
CA ASP A 33 8.53 0.02 -4.54
C ASP A 33 9.61 1.12 -4.50
N PHE A 34 9.69 1.87 -3.40
CA PHE A 34 10.59 3.01 -3.23
C PHE A 34 11.47 2.87 -1.99
N ASP A 35 12.69 3.40 -2.08
CA ASP A 35 13.48 3.78 -0.92
C ASP A 35 12.82 4.98 -0.21
N VAL A 36 13.35 5.39 0.94
CA VAL A 36 12.84 6.54 1.68
C VAL A 36 13.95 7.53 1.98
N ALA A 37 13.86 8.72 1.41
CA ALA A 37 14.62 9.88 1.85
C ALA A 37 13.89 10.56 3.01
N THR A 38 14.64 11.09 3.97
CA THR A 38 14.07 11.75 5.16
C THR A 38 14.78 13.07 5.42
N GLU A 39 14.00 14.13 5.57
CA GLU A 39 14.45 15.43 6.08
C GLU A 39 13.85 15.61 7.47
N THR A 40 14.68 15.84 8.48
CA THR A 40 14.26 15.96 9.88
C THR A 40 14.40 17.40 10.34
N ASP A 41 13.48 17.86 11.19
CA ASP A 41 13.49 19.19 11.81
C ASP A 41 13.52 20.36 10.79
N VAL A 42 12.79 20.21 9.68
CA VAL A 42 12.52 21.31 8.77
C VAL A 42 11.61 22.32 9.48
N MET A 43 12.13 23.52 9.72
CA MET A 43 11.40 24.58 10.42
C MET A 43 10.46 25.31 9.46
N VAL A 44 9.15 25.07 9.59
CA VAL A 44 8.14 25.66 8.71
C VAL A 44 7.53 26.90 9.38
N ALA A 45 7.70 28.07 8.75
CA ALA A 45 7.19 29.34 9.26
C ALA A 45 5.67 29.47 9.09
N MET A 46 4.99 29.83 10.17
CA MET A 46 3.56 30.14 10.22
C MET A 46 3.31 31.64 10.03
N ARG A 47 2.03 32.02 9.84
CA ARG A 47 1.61 33.41 9.61
C ARG A 47 1.95 34.39 10.75
N ASP A 48 2.13 33.87 11.96
CA ASP A 48 2.45 34.63 13.18
C ASP A 48 3.96 34.67 13.47
N GLY A 49 4.79 34.07 12.60
CA GLY A 49 6.24 34.01 12.77
C GLY A 49 6.73 32.85 13.62
N VAL A 50 5.85 32.04 14.21
CA VAL A 50 6.25 30.80 14.89
C VAL A 50 6.72 29.79 13.85
N GLN A 51 7.77 29.03 14.16
CA GLN A 51 8.28 27.97 13.30
C GLN A 51 7.98 26.62 13.93
N LEU A 52 7.35 25.73 13.16
CA LEU A 52 7.00 24.38 13.61
C LEU A 52 7.99 23.37 13.05
N ALA A 53 8.55 22.54 13.93
CA ALA A 53 9.44 21.44 13.54
C ALA A 53 8.65 20.41 12.73
N THR A 54 9.20 20.03 11.57
CA THR A 54 8.52 19.17 10.59
C THR A 54 9.49 18.14 10.03
N ASP A 55 9.10 16.86 10.06
CA ASP A 55 9.81 15.79 9.37
C ASP A 55 9.11 15.45 8.05
N ILE A 56 9.89 15.27 7.00
CA ILE A 56 9.41 14.98 5.65
C ILE A 56 9.99 13.65 5.20
N TYR A 57 9.13 12.69 4.89
CA TYR A 57 9.47 11.39 4.35
C TYR A 57 9.06 11.35 2.89
N LEU A 58 10.02 11.16 1.98
CA LEU A 58 9.81 11.18 0.54
C LEU A 58 10.11 9.81 -0.09
N PRO A 59 9.31 9.35 -1.06
CA PRO A 59 9.71 8.22 -1.90
C PRO A 59 11.01 8.56 -2.62
N ALA A 60 11.95 7.62 -2.62
CA ALA A 60 13.28 7.79 -3.21
C ALA A 60 13.65 6.60 -4.10
N ARG A 61 14.65 6.83 -4.97
CA ARG A 61 15.37 5.80 -5.72
C ARG A 61 16.84 6.18 -5.72
N ASP A 62 17.70 5.21 -5.45
CA ASP A 62 19.14 5.42 -5.37
C ASP A 62 19.48 6.59 -4.41
N GLU A 63 18.81 6.60 -3.25
CA GLU A 63 18.92 7.61 -2.19
C GLU A 63 18.43 9.03 -2.54
N GLN A 64 17.93 9.25 -3.77
CA GLN A 64 17.44 10.55 -4.20
C GLN A 64 15.89 10.59 -4.22
N PRO A 65 15.24 11.64 -3.68
CA PRO A 65 13.80 11.81 -3.79
C PRO A 65 13.31 11.75 -5.25
N VAL A 66 12.18 11.08 -5.48
CA VAL A 66 11.58 10.99 -6.81
C VAL A 66 11.05 12.36 -7.25
N ASP A 67 11.35 12.75 -8.48
CA ASP A 67 10.86 14.01 -9.06
C ASP A 67 9.35 13.97 -9.39
N GLY A 68 8.70 15.13 -9.32
CA GLY A 68 7.34 15.34 -9.79
C GLY A 68 6.31 15.57 -8.68
N ARG A 69 5.02 15.46 -9.02
CA ARG A 69 3.93 15.64 -8.06
C ARG A 69 3.68 14.34 -7.30
N ILE A 70 3.83 14.39 -5.98
CA ILE A 70 3.66 13.25 -5.09
C ILE A 70 2.41 13.47 -4.22
N PRO A 71 1.49 12.51 -4.12
CA PRO A 71 0.38 12.61 -3.18
C PRO A 71 0.93 12.70 -1.75
N THR A 72 0.45 13.66 -0.97
CA THR A 72 1.02 13.98 0.36
C THR A 72 0.02 13.70 1.47
N ILE A 73 0.48 13.01 2.51
CA ILE A 73 -0.22 12.79 3.78
C ILE A 73 0.41 13.70 4.83
N LEU A 74 -0.41 14.45 5.56
CA LEU A 74 0.03 15.31 6.66
C LEU A 74 -0.55 14.79 7.97
N GLU A 75 0.32 14.56 8.94
CA GLU A 75 -0.03 14.32 10.33
C GLU A 75 0.54 15.44 11.21
N ARG A 76 -0.33 16.10 11.98
CA ARG A 76 0.08 17.10 12.98
C ARG A 76 -0.14 16.50 14.35
N ARG A 77 0.90 16.48 15.18
CA ARG A 77 0.82 15.90 16.52
C ARG A 77 1.12 16.93 17.61
N PRO A 78 0.28 17.01 18.66
CA PRO A 78 0.56 17.86 19.82
C PRO A 78 1.59 17.22 20.77
N TYR A 79 1.95 15.96 20.52
CA TYR A 79 2.91 15.20 21.31
C TYR A 79 3.91 14.53 20.35
N ASN A 80 5.08 15.14 20.22
CA ASN A 80 6.28 14.70 19.47
C ASN A 80 6.03 13.96 18.13
N LYS A 81 6.43 14.59 17.02
CA LYS A 81 6.44 14.03 15.66
C LYS A 81 7.27 12.76 15.50
N ASP A 82 8.22 12.47 16.38
CA ASP A 82 9.12 11.30 16.27
C ASP A 82 8.39 9.96 16.20
N GLY A 83 7.20 9.85 16.84
CA GLY A 83 6.35 8.66 16.75
C GLY A 83 5.81 8.36 15.35
N CYS A 84 6.06 9.22 14.35
CA CYS A 84 5.55 9.07 12.98
C CYS A 84 6.57 8.32 12.14
N ARG A 85 7.79 8.08 12.64
CA ARG A 85 8.89 7.58 11.82
C ARG A 85 8.53 6.32 11.04
N ASP A 86 7.93 5.34 11.69
CA ASP A 86 7.58 4.07 11.06
C ASP A 86 6.43 4.23 10.06
N VAL A 87 5.42 5.05 10.41
CA VAL A 87 4.27 5.34 9.55
C VAL A 87 4.70 6.16 8.32
N GLY A 88 5.56 7.16 8.52
CA GLY A 88 6.11 8.00 7.47
C GLY A 88 6.92 7.20 6.47
N ARG A 89 7.81 6.33 6.95
CA ARG A 89 8.53 5.38 6.09
C ARG A 89 7.59 4.41 5.38
N TYR A 90 6.57 3.90 6.06
CA TYR A 90 5.60 2.97 5.47
C TYR A 90 4.88 3.58 4.25
N PHE A 91 4.40 4.81 4.35
CA PHE A 91 3.72 5.50 3.25
C PHE A 91 4.71 6.00 2.18
N ALA A 92 5.89 6.48 2.57
CA ALA A 92 6.95 6.89 1.66
C ALA A 92 7.41 5.77 0.74
N ALA A 93 7.64 4.58 1.28
CA ALA A 93 8.01 3.41 0.49
C ALA A 93 6.92 3.00 -0.53
N ARG A 94 5.70 3.54 -0.43
CA ARG A 94 4.53 3.26 -1.28
C ARG A 94 4.15 4.42 -2.21
N GLY A 95 5.05 5.40 -2.36
CA GLY A 95 4.89 6.50 -3.31
C GLY A 95 4.11 7.70 -2.78
N TYR A 96 3.95 7.83 -1.46
CA TYR A 96 3.36 9.02 -0.83
C TYR A 96 4.43 9.86 -0.14
N ALA A 97 4.35 11.17 -0.23
CA ALA A 97 5.07 12.00 0.73
C ALA A 97 4.33 11.92 2.06
N PHE A 98 5.05 11.75 3.16
CA PHE A 98 4.47 11.82 4.50
C PHE A 98 5.14 12.95 5.28
N VAL A 99 4.34 13.84 5.85
CA VAL A 99 4.79 15.01 6.59
C VAL A 99 4.30 14.91 8.02
N ALA A 100 5.22 14.90 8.98
CA ALA A 100 4.92 14.87 10.41
C ALA A 100 5.32 16.22 11.02
N GLN A 101 4.39 16.92 11.65
CA GLN A 101 4.66 18.25 12.21
C GLN A 101 4.27 18.33 13.70
N ASP A 102 5.14 18.92 14.50
CA ASP A 102 4.83 19.29 15.88
C ASP A 102 3.88 20.50 15.92
N THR A 103 2.91 20.44 16.83
CA THR A 103 1.90 21.51 17.03
C THR A 103 2.07 22.23 18.34
#